data_AF-A0A955Q2S6-F1
#
_entry.id   AF-A0A955Q2S6-F1
#
_cell.length_a   1.000
_cell.length_b   1.000
_cell.length_c   1.000
_cell.angle_alpha   90.00
_cell.angle_beta   90.00
_cell.angle_gamma   90.00
#
_symmetry.space_group_name_H-M   'P 1'
#
loop_
_entity.id
_entity.type
_entity.pdbx_description
1 polymer ?
#
loop_
_entity_poly.entity_id
_entity_poly.type
_entity_poly.pdbx_seq_one_letter_code
_entity_poly.pdbx_strand_id
1 'polypeptide(L)'
;MKRGQIYTQQIFTALLPEDRDIGKLPVLLESGQELGFDAFVCKSVLENGYYRNRHQQALRHAQKEIPINPVPTLIMHTHRLQGLPSLE
;
A
#
# COMPACT_ATOMS: atom_id res chain seq x y z
N MET A 1 3.39 -15.50 -4.59
CA MET A 1 3.39 -14.02 -4.56
C MET A 1 4.41 -13.55 -3.52
N LYS A 2 5.03 -12.36 -3.70
CA LYS A 2 5.94 -11.80 -2.69
C LYS A 2 5.12 -11.29 -1.49
N ARG A 3 5.69 -11.28 -0.27
CA ARG A 3 4.98 -10.88 0.96
C ARG A 3 4.30 -9.51 0.86
N GLY A 4 4.99 -8.51 0.27
CA GLY A 4 4.39 -7.19 0.07
C GLY A 4 3.16 -7.19 -0.83
N GLN A 5 3.09 -8.07 -1.83
CA GLN A 5 1.93 -8.20 -2.70
C GLN A 5 0.74 -8.80 -1.94
N ILE A 6 1.00 -9.83 -1.11
CA ILE A 6 -0.03 -10.46 -0.29
C ILE A 6 -0.55 -9.48 0.77
N TYR A 7 0.35 -8.75 1.44
CA TYR A 7 -0.02 -7.71 2.40
C TYR A 7 -0.89 -6.64 1.77
N THR A 8 -0.48 -6.09 0.61
CA THR A 8 -1.28 -5.09 -0.11
C THR A 8 -2.67 -5.63 -0.45
N GLN A 9 -2.78 -6.89 -0.90
CA GLN A 9 -4.07 -7.51 -1.18
C GLN A 9 -4.93 -7.61 0.08
N GLN A 10 -4.38 -8.07 1.21
CA GLN A 10 -5.11 -8.15 2.48
C GLN A 10 -5.59 -6.78 2.96
N ILE A 11 -4.74 -5.74 2.86
CA ILE A 11 -5.13 -4.37 3.22
C ILE A 11 -6.25 -3.85 2.31
N PHE A 12 -6.19 -4.11 1.01
CA PHE A 12 -7.31 -3.76 0.12
C PHE A 12 -8.58 -4.53 0.48
N THR A 13 -8.50 -5.84 0.75
CA THR A 13 -9.66 -6.63 1.19
C THR A 13 -10.28 -6.10 2.49
N ALA A 14 -9.44 -5.76 3.46
CA ALA A 14 -9.87 -5.18 4.73
C ALA A 14 -10.59 -3.83 4.52
N LEU A 15 -10.06 -2.96 3.65
CA LEU A 15 -10.72 -1.71 3.30
C LEU A 15 -12.00 -1.95 2.48
N LEU A 16 -11.96 -2.88 1.52
CA LEU A 16 -13.00 -3.21 0.56
C LEU A 16 -12.88 -4.70 0.19
N PRO A 17 -13.88 -5.57 0.42
CA PRO A 17 -15.27 -5.29 0.74
C PRO A 17 -15.59 -5.31 2.25
N GLU A 18 -14.63 -5.57 3.12
CA GLU A 18 -14.89 -5.80 4.55
C GLU A 18 -15.22 -4.52 5.34
N ASP A 19 -15.02 -3.33 4.74
CA ASP A 19 -15.29 -2.01 5.31
C ASP A 19 -14.64 -1.79 6.69
N ARG A 20 -13.44 -2.33 6.88
CA ARG A 20 -12.64 -2.13 8.09
C ARG A 20 -11.81 -0.86 7.99
N ASP A 21 -11.65 -0.20 9.13
CA ASP A 21 -10.83 1.00 9.25
C ASP A 21 -9.32 0.66 9.26
N ILE A 22 -8.70 0.76 8.08
CA ILE A 22 -7.24 0.57 7.90
C ILE A 22 -6.39 1.72 8.47
N GLY A 23 -7.02 2.77 9.03
CA GLY A 23 -6.35 3.76 9.86
C GLY A 23 -6.02 3.26 11.27
N LYS A 24 -6.63 2.13 11.70
CA LYS A 24 -6.40 1.54 13.02
C LYS A 24 -5.25 0.54 13.00
N LEU A 25 -4.31 0.72 13.92
CA LEU A 25 -3.15 -0.15 14.07
C LEU A 25 -3.49 -1.65 14.20
N PRO A 26 -4.50 -2.08 14.98
CA PRO A 26 -4.87 -3.50 15.06
C PRO A 26 -5.21 -4.12 13.70
N VAL A 27 -5.87 -3.37 12.81
CA VAL A 27 -6.24 -3.84 11.47
C VAL A 27 -4.98 -4.11 10.62
N LEU A 28 -3.97 -3.23 10.73
CA LEU A 28 -2.71 -3.37 10.00
C LEU A 28 -1.83 -4.50 10.54
N LEU A 29 -1.88 -4.76 11.85
CA LEU A 29 -1.10 -5.80 12.52
C LEU A 29 -1.62 -7.20 12.19
N GLU A 30 -2.94 -7.39 12.17
CA GLU A 30 -3.56 -8.67 11.84
C GLU A 30 -3.08 -9.21 10.47
N SER A 31 -3.14 -8.39 9.42
CA SER A 31 -2.64 -8.76 8.09
C SER A 31 -1.14 -9.08 8.08
N GLY A 32 -0.36 -8.41 8.94
CA GLY A 32 1.07 -8.68 9.08
C GLY A 32 1.36 -10.02 9.78
N GLN A 33 0.60 -10.33 10.83
CA GLN A 33 0.74 -11.57 11.59
C GLN A 33 0.37 -12.79 10.75
N GLU A 34 -0.67 -12.69 9.91
CA GLU A 34 -1.03 -13.75 8.95
C GLU A 34 0.12 -14.09 7.96
N LEU A 35 1.02 -13.14 7.71
CA LEU A 35 2.21 -13.32 6.89
C LEU A 35 3.45 -13.78 7.68
N GLY A 36 3.28 -14.07 8.98
CA GLY A 36 4.34 -14.49 9.89
C GLY A 36 5.25 -13.36 10.37
N PHE A 37 4.81 -12.10 10.30
CA PHE A 37 5.55 -11.01 10.92
C PHE A 37 5.32 -10.99 12.44
N ASP A 38 6.38 -10.66 13.18
CA ASP A 38 6.28 -10.47 14.62
C ASP A 38 5.46 -9.22 14.95
N ALA A 39 4.42 -9.40 15.78
CA ALA A 39 3.46 -8.34 16.07
C ALA A 39 4.09 -7.17 16.83
N PHE A 40 5.04 -7.44 17.73
CA PHE A 40 5.71 -6.41 18.52
C PHE A 40 6.65 -5.58 17.65
N VAL A 41 7.41 -6.24 16.78
CA VAL A 41 8.26 -5.58 15.78
C VAL A 41 7.40 -4.73 14.84
N CYS A 42 6.33 -5.30 14.26
CA CYS A 42 5.41 -4.58 13.37
C CYS A 42 4.80 -3.35 14.03
N LYS A 43 4.31 -3.50 15.27
CA LYS A 43 3.78 -2.39 16.06
C LYS A 43 4.82 -1.29 16.22
N SER A 44 6.02 -1.65 16.66
CA SER A 44 7.11 -0.70 16.88
C SER A 44 7.49 0.07 15.61
N VAL A 45 7.62 -0.61 14.45
CA VAL A 45 7.98 0.09 13.20
C VAL A 45 6.87 1.02 12.69
N LEU A 46 5.60 0.68 12.92
CA LEU A 46 4.46 1.52 12.54
C LEU A 46 4.35 2.75 13.46
N GLU A 47 4.43 2.57 14.78
CA GLU A 47 4.35 3.65 15.77
C GLU A 47 5.51 4.64 15.64
N ASN A 48 6.73 4.14 15.43
CA ASN A 48 7.90 4.99 15.24
C ASN A 48 7.98 5.60 13.83
N GLY A 49 7.06 5.24 12.92
CA GLY A 49 7.06 5.73 11.55
C GLY A 49 8.35 5.38 10.80
N TYR A 50 8.92 4.20 11.03
CA TYR A 50 10.24 3.79 10.52
C TYR A 50 10.37 3.98 9.00
N TYR A 51 9.31 3.70 8.24
CA TYR A 51 9.27 3.85 6.78
C TYR A 51 8.72 5.21 6.28
N ARG A 52 8.43 6.16 7.17
CA ARG A 52 7.79 7.44 6.80
C ARG A 52 8.61 8.21 5.75
N ASN A 53 9.92 8.31 5.93
CA ASN A 53 10.76 9.04 4.98
C ASN A 53 10.75 8.39 3.58
N ARG A 54 10.91 7.06 3.53
CA ARG A 54 10.85 6.28 2.28
C ARG A 54 9.50 6.41 1.59
N HIS A 55 8.40 6.34 2.34
CA HIS A 55 7.05 6.54 1.80
C HIS A 55 6.87 7.95 1.22
N GLN A 56 7.31 8.98 1.95
CA GLN A 56 7.26 10.37 1.48
C GLN A 56 8.12 10.61 0.24
N GLN A 57 9.26 9.92 0.11
CA GLN A 57 10.08 9.98 -1.11
C GLN A 57 9.34 9.37 -2.31
N ALA A 58 8.68 8.23 -2.13
CA ALA A 58 7.87 7.60 -3.18
C ALA A 58 6.71 8.51 -3.63
N LEU A 59 6.02 9.18 -2.68
CA LEU A 59 4.98 10.16 -2.99
C LEU A 59 5.53 11.36 -3.77
N ARG A 60 6.67 11.91 -3.34
CA ARG A 60 7.32 13.03 -4.06
C ARG A 60 7.68 12.64 -5.49
N HIS A 61 8.27 11.46 -5.68
CA HIS A 61 8.60 10.94 -7.01
C HIS A 61 7.35 10.83 -7.89
N ALA A 62 6.29 10.20 -7.37
CA ALA A 62 5.02 10.06 -8.09
C ALA A 62 4.39 11.40 -8.47
N GLN A 63 4.43 12.41 -7.58
CA GLN A 63 3.77 13.70 -7.79
C GLN A 63 4.60 14.69 -8.62
N LYS A 64 5.90 14.78 -8.36
CA LYS A 64 6.77 15.83 -8.92
C LYS A 64 7.53 15.37 -10.15
N GLU A 65 7.98 14.12 -10.19
CA GLU A 65 8.84 13.62 -11.26
C GLU A 65 8.03 12.94 -12.36
N ILE A 66 6.95 12.25 -12.02
CA ILE A 66 6.10 11.51 -12.98
C ILE A 66 4.72 12.18 -13.27
N PRO A 67 4.41 13.29 -12.60
CA PRO A 67 3.03 13.75 -12.33
C PRO A 67 1.91 12.68 -12.46
N ILE A 68 1.78 11.81 -11.46
CA ILE A 68 0.64 10.89 -11.31
C ILE A 68 -0.53 11.64 -10.65
N ASN A 69 -1.69 11.70 -11.32
CA ASN A 69 -2.90 12.37 -10.81
C ASN A 69 -3.95 11.38 -10.26
N PRO A 70 -4.50 10.43 -11.06
CA PRO A 70 -5.38 9.40 -10.51
C PRO A 70 -4.60 8.15 -10.11
N VAL A 71 -5.10 7.46 -9.09
CA VAL A 71 -4.71 6.07 -8.77
C VAL A 71 -5.84 5.11 -9.16
N PRO A 72 -5.53 3.87 -9.62
CA PRO A 72 -4.20 3.40 -9.96
C PRO A 72 -3.66 4.06 -11.25
N THR A 73 -2.34 4.15 -11.38
CA THR A 73 -1.65 4.49 -12.63
C THR A 73 -0.57 3.45 -12.87
N LEU A 74 -0.55 2.84 -14.06
CA LEU A 74 0.46 1.88 -14.49
C LEU A 74 1.36 2.52 -15.55
N ILE A 75 2.67 2.33 -15.41
CA ILE A 75 3.68 2.88 -16.33
C ILE A 75 4.49 1.73 -16.89
N MET A 76 4.48 1.58 -18.20
CA MET A 76 5.17 0.52 -18.94
C MET A 76 6.05 1.18 -20.01
N HIS A 77 7.34 1.33 -19.71
CA HIS A 77 8.27 2.12 -20.52
C HIS A 77 7.72 3.54 -20.75
N THR A 78 7.32 3.86 -21.98
CA THR A 78 6.73 5.14 -22.38
C THR A 78 5.20 5.18 -22.29
N HIS A 79 4.56 4.04 -22.05
CA HIS A 79 3.10 3.94 -21.97
C HIS A 79 2.60 4.22 -20.55
N ARG A 80 1.50 4.96 -20.46
CA ARG A 80 0.82 5.30 -19.21
C ARG A 80 -0.65 4.92 -19.31
N LEU A 81 -1.10 4.09 -18.38
CA LEU A 81 -2.53 3.77 -18.19
C LEU A 81 -2.98 4.39 -16.86
N GLN A 82 -4.08 5.14 -16.90
CA GLN A 82 -4.58 5.89 -15.75
C GLN A 82 -6.00 5.44 -15.42
N GLY A 83 -6.27 5.25 -14.13
CA GLY A 83 -7.53 4.71 -13.65
C GLY A 83 -7.67 3.21 -13.89
N LEU A 84 -8.91 2.73 -13.83
CA LEU A 84 -9.28 1.38 -14.19
C LEU A 84 -9.86 1.41 -15.62
N PRO A 85 -9.06 1.14 -16.67
CA PRO A 85 -9.61 1.05 -18.01
C PRO A 85 -10.63 -0.09 -18.07
N SER A 86 -11.72 0.11 -18.79
CA SER A 86 -12.65 -0.97 -19.11
C SER A 86 -11.93 -2.03 -19.94
N LEU A 87 -12.23 -3.31 -19.65
CA LEU A 87 -11.86 -4.43 -20.51
C LEU A 87 -12.87 -4.48 -21.67
N GLU A 88 -12.82 -3.51 -22.58
CA GLU A 88 -13.51 -3.60 -23.87
C GLU A 88 -12.56 -4.16 -24.94
#